data_AF-A0A1X7TKW6-F1
#
_entry.id   AF-A0A1X7TKW6-F1
#
_cell.length_a   1.000
_cell.length_b   1.000
_cell.length_c   1.000
_cell.angle_alpha   90.00
_cell.angle_beta   90.00
_cell.angle_gamma   90.00
#
_symmetry.space_group_name_H-M   'P 1'
#
loop_
_entity.id
_entity.type
_entity.pdbx_description
1 polymer ?
#
loop_
_entity_poly.entity_id
_entity_poly.type
_entity_poly.pdbx_seq_one_letter_code
_entity_poly.pdbx_strand_id
1 'polypeptide(L)'
;MLAGKLMYSLMIIIVIINTVNGNCPDDEPPPPPSPIPEVPYVISGKFYSPSNTSVNDAPVCPMARDCKEWYYDLGAQNSGIYTVKPDDGEPFQVYCESGWTVFQRRQDGSVDFYRGWTDYENGFGDLNSEFWLGLSKIHRLTKEGTHRLDIYLTYNSWYTDHVVYSSFNISDRDTEYTINLQYSYGSAYNSHRYSENPRTIDDSMTGRDSLNGMKFSTKDNDNDYHRGNCAEVHHGAWWYNSCSDSNLNGLYSATNETGIFWKDCEPETESIRSGTRMRIRRDS
;
A
#
# COMPACT_ATOMS: atom_id res chain seq x y z
N MET A 1 -70.64 -10.34 -12.97
CA MET A 1 -69.79 -10.96 -11.93
C MET A 1 -68.91 -12.03 -12.56
N LEU A 2 -67.89 -11.64 -13.32
CA LEU A 2 -66.96 -12.58 -13.97
C LEU A 2 -65.66 -11.82 -14.31
N ALA A 3 -64.96 -11.35 -13.28
CA ALA A 3 -63.68 -10.64 -13.42
C ALA A 3 -62.74 -10.88 -12.22
N GLY A 4 -62.91 -11.99 -11.50
CA GLY A 4 -62.18 -12.30 -10.26
C GLY A 4 -61.29 -13.54 -10.32
N LYS A 5 -61.22 -14.26 -11.44
CA LYS A 5 -60.48 -15.54 -11.54
C LYS A 5 -59.36 -15.61 -12.58
N LEU A 6 -59.03 -14.50 -13.26
CA LEU A 6 -57.93 -14.44 -14.23
C LEU A 6 -56.71 -13.60 -13.76
N MET A 7 -56.78 -12.89 -12.64
CA MET A 7 -55.63 -12.15 -12.10
C MET A 7 -54.72 -12.99 -11.17
N TYR A 8 -55.21 -14.10 -10.60
CA TYR A 8 -54.44 -14.93 -9.69
C TYR A 8 -53.46 -15.90 -10.38
N SER A 9 -53.55 -16.07 -11.71
CA SER A 9 -52.64 -16.95 -12.47
C SER A 9 -51.46 -16.23 -13.14
N LEU A 10 -51.42 -14.88 -13.11
CA LEU A 10 -50.27 -14.10 -13.57
C LEU A 10 -49.41 -13.54 -12.42
N MET A 11 -49.91 -13.52 -11.18
CA MET A 11 -49.13 -13.08 -10.01
C MET A 11 -48.17 -14.15 -9.45
N ILE A 12 -48.21 -15.40 -9.95
CA ILE A 12 -47.29 -16.47 -9.51
C ILE A 12 -46.03 -16.54 -10.39
N ILE A 13 -46.00 -15.89 -11.56
CA ILE A 13 -44.83 -15.90 -12.47
C ILE A 13 -43.89 -14.69 -12.25
N ILE A 14 -44.33 -13.64 -11.56
CA ILE A 14 -43.49 -12.45 -11.25
C ILE A 14 -42.77 -12.57 -9.89
N VAL A 15 -42.91 -13.69 -9.18
CA VAL A 15 -42.22 -13.93 -7.90
C VAL A 15 -40.84 -14.61 -8.07
N ILE A 16 -40.37 -14.86 -9.31
CA ILE A 16 -39.07 -15.53 -9.56
C ILE A 16 -37.98 -14.59 -10.10
N ILE A 17 -38.20 -13.28 -10.30
CA ILE A 17 -37.21 -12.41 -10.99
C ILE A 17 -36.59 -11.29 -10.12
N ASN A 18 -36.95 -11.11 -8.84
CA ASN A 18 -36.42 -10.01 -8.02
C ASN A 18 -35.68 -10.45 -6.73
N THR A 19 -34.68 -11.32 -6.86
CA THR A 19 -33.66 -11.53 -5.81
C THR A 19 -32.25 -11.47 -6.42
N VAL A 20 -31.88 -10.29 -6.92
CA VAL A 20 -30.48 -9.95 -7.23
C VAL A 20 -30.31 -8.51 -6.80
N ASN A 21 -29.71 -8.29 -5.63
CA ASN A 21 -29.03 -7.08 -5.15
C ASN A 21 -28.92 -7.18 -3.62
N GLY A 22 -27.91 -7.90 -3.14
CA GLY A 22 -27.61 -8.09 -1.72
C GLY A 22 -27.02 -6.83 -1.08
N ASN A 23 -27.88 -5.89 -0.68
CA ASN A 23 -27.50 -4.84 0.27
C ASN A 23 -27.73 -5.35 1.70
N CYS A 24 -26.68 -5.39 2.51
CA CYS A 24 -26.83 -5.45 3.97
C CYS A 24 -27.02 -4.03 4.53
N PRO A 25 -27.83 -3.86 5.59
CA PRO A 25 -28.15 -2.55 6.16
C PRO A 25 -27.04 -2.11 7.12
N ASP A 26 -26.45 -0.93 6.87
CA ASP A 26 -25.76 -0.16 7.89
C ASP A 26 -26.55 1.14 8.14
N ASP A 27 -26.73 1.41 9.43
CA ASP A 27 -27.07 2.64 10.14
C ASP A 27 -27.57 3.87 9.37
N GLU A 28 -28.66 4.44 9.90
CA GLU A 28 -29.35 5.64 9.42
C GLU A 28 -28.39 6.85 9.26
N PRO A 29 -28.29 7.49 8.07
CA PRO A 29 -27.39 8.62 7.85
C PRO A 29 -28.02 10.00 8.21
N PRO A 30 -27.20 10.99 8.58
CA PRO A 30 -27.62 12.36 8.92
C PRO A 30 -28.19 13.14 7.71
N PRO A 31 -28.90 14.27 7.90
CA PRO A 31 -29.69 14.91 6.84
C PRO A 31 -28.83 15.48 5.69
N PRO A 32 -29.41 15.65 4.50
CA PRO A 32 -28.65 15.74 3.24
C PRO A 32 -28.07 17.14 2.96
N PRO A 33 -26.87 17.23 2.38
CA PRO A 33 -26.47 18.37 1.56
C PRO A 33 -27.07 18.27 0.14
N SER A 34 -27.38 19.42 -0.45
CA SER A 34 -28.04 19.60 -1.76
C SER A 34 -27.22 19.12 -2.98
N PRO A 35 -27.84 18.95 -4.18
CA PRO A 35 -27.39 18.02 -5.22
C PRO A 35 -26.59 18.67 -6.37
N ILE A 36 -25.53 18.01 -6.86
CA ILE A 36 -25.06 18.07 -8.28
C ILE A 36 -24.26 16.76 -8.64
N PRO A 37 -24.01 16.39 -9.91
CA PRO A 37 -24.74 15.30 -10.61
C PRO A 37 -23.89 14.10 -11.12
N GLU A 38 -24.58 12.98 -11.28
CA GLU A 38 -24.44 11.78 -12.16
C GLU A 38 -23.08 11.16 -12.56
N VAL A 39 -22.98 9.87 -12.21
CA VAL A 39 -22.07 8.78 -12.63
C VAL A 39 -22.36 8.27 -14.06
N PRO A 40 -21.43 7.54 -14.72
CA PRO A 40 -21.54 6.07 -14.72
C PRO A 40 -20.19 5.31 -14.79
N TYR A 41 -20.08 4.18 -14.07
CA TYR A 41 -19.60 2.95 -14.71
C TYR A 41 -20.06 1.67 -14.00
N VAL A 42 -20.67 0.80 -14.79
CA VAL A 42 -21.05 -0.59 -14.49
C VAL A 42 -19.93 -1.50 -15.00
N ILE A 43 -19.46 -2.48 -14.22
CA ILE A 43 -18.73 -3.63 -14.77
C ILE A 43 -19.37 -4.93 -14.31
N SER A 44 -19.62 -5.78 -15.31
CA SER A 44 -20.20 -7.10 -15.24
C SER A 44 -19.34 -8.11 -14.46
N GLY A 45 -19.98 -8.76 -13.48
CA GLY A 45 -20.03 -10.21 -13.34
C GLY A 45 -18.73 -10.99 -13.14
N LYS A 46 -18.46 -11.33 -11.88
CA LYS A 46 -18.30 -12.73 -11.43
C LYS A 46 -18.87 -12.85 -10.01
N PHE A 47 -19.95 -13.61 -9.85
CA PHE A 47 -20.45 -14.00 -8.54
C PHE A 47 -19.51 -15.08 -7.98
N TYR A 48 -18.88 -14.80 -6.83
CA TYR A 48 -18.21 -15.83 -6.04
C TYR A 48 -19.29 -16.57 -5.25
N SER A 49 -19.71 -17.74 -5.71
CA SER A 49 -20.44 -18.70 -4.88
C SER A 49 -19.42 -19.63 -4.23
N PRO A 50 -19.31 -19.67 -2.90
CA PRO A 50 -18.62 -20.76 -2.23
C PRO A 50 -19.38 -22.05 -2.53
N SER A 51 -18.70 -23.03 -3.12
CA SER A 51 -19.23 -24.38 -3.22
C SER A 51 -19.35 -24.97 -1.80
N ASN A 52 -20.59 -25.29 -1.41
CA ASN A 52 -21.03 -25.90 -0.15
C ASN A 52 -21.10 -24.99 1.08
N THR A 53 -22.24 -24.35 1.27
CA THR A 53 -22.76 -24.00 2.60
C THR A 53 -24.25 -24.29 2.65
N SER A 54 -24.73 -24.69 3.82
CA SER A 54 -26.12 -25.02 4.07
C SER A 54 -27.00 -23.80 3.74
N VAL A 55 -28.25 -24.04 3.33
CA VAL A 55 -29.20 -23.01 2.85
C VAL A 55 -29.59 -21.97 3.94
N ASN A 56 -28.96 -22.01 5.13
CA ASN A 56 -29.30 -21.17 6.29
C ASN A 56 -28.16 -20.27 6.78
N ASP A 57 -26.99 -20.26 6.14
CA ASP A 57 -25.88 -19.41 6.56
C ASP A 57 -25.99 -18.02 5.90
N ALA A 58 -25.88 -16.95 6.69
CA ALA A 58 -25.84 -15.59 6.17
C ALA A 58 -24.66 -15.42 5.18
N PRO A 59 -24.82 -14.64 4.09
CA PRO A 59 -23.74 -14.43 3.14
C PRO A 59 -22.56 -13.75 3.84
N VAL A 60 -21.47 -14.51 4.02
CA VAL A 60 -20.21 -13.98 4.54
C VAL A 60 -19.56 -13.18 3.41
N CYS A 61 -19.42 -11.87 3.58
CA CYS A 61 -18.59 -11.06 2.68
C CYS A 61 -17.13 -11.50 2.85
N PRO A 62 -16.48 -12.05 1.80
CA PRO A 62 -15.09 -12.42 1.90
C PRO A 62 -14.26 -11.15 2.12
N MET A 63 -13.49 -11.11 3.21
CA MET A 63 -12.47 -10.08 3.42
C MET A 63 -11.13 -10.67 3.01
N ALA A 64 -10.53 -10.10 1.96
CA ALA A 64 -9.21 -10.50 1.53
C ALA A 64 -8.15 -10.10 2.56
N ARG A 65 -7.10 -10.91 2.69
CA ARG A 65 -5.98 -10.61 3.60
C ARG A 65 -5.10 -9.47 3.11
N ASP A 66 -5.04 -9.29 1.79
CA ASP A 66 -4.15 -8.35 1.13
C ASP A 66 -4.69 -7.99 -0.27
N CYS A 67 -4.01 -7.08 -0.95
CA CYS A 67 -4.37 -6.69 -2.32
C CYS A 67 -4.20 -7.83 -3.34
N LYS A 68 -3.34 -8.82 -3.07
CA LYS A 68 -3.11 -9.95 -3.97
C LYS A 68 -4.36 -10.83 -4.02
N GLU A 69 -4.93 -11.15 -2.87
CA GLU A 69 -6.16 -11.94 -2.75
C GLU A 69 -7.35 -11.18 -3.35
N TRP A 70 -7.46 -9.86 -3.14
CA TRP A 70 -8.42 -9.03 -3.87
C TRP A 70 -8.29 -9.19 -5.39
N TYR A 71 -7.07 -9.11 -5.92
CA TYR A 71 -6.82 -9.08 -7.35
C TYR A 71 -6.97 -10.45 -8.03
N TYR A 72 -6.34 -11.49 -7.49
CA TYR A 72 -6.27 -12.81 -8.10
C TYR A 72 -7.42 -13.73 -7.70
N ASP A 73 -7.88 -13.65 -6.45
CA ASP A 73 -8.86 -14.60 -5.91
C ASP A 73 -10.27 -14.02 -6.03
N LEU A 74 -10.46 -12.73 -5.71
CA LEU A 74 -11.77 -12.05 -5.77
C LEU A 74 -12.01 -11.26 -7.07
N GLY A 75 -11.01 -11.14 -7.94
CA GLY A 75 -11.15 -10.53 -9.26
C GLY A 75 -11.28 -9.00 -9.28
N ALA A 76 -10.92 -8.32 -8.20
CA ALA A 76 -10.89 -6.86 -8.12
C ALA A 76 -9.65 -6.30 -8.84
N GLN A 77 -9.79 -6.06 -10.15
CA GLN A 77 -8.67 -5.67 -11.01
C GLN A 77 -8.36 -4.18 -11.04
N ASN A 78 -9.30 -3.32 -10.60
CA ASN A 78 -9.13 -1.88 -10.61
C ASN A 78 -8.19 -1.43 -9.47
N SER A 79 -7.34 -0.44 -9.73
CA SER A 79 -6.59 0.20 -8.65
C SER A 79 -7.52 1.08 -7.82
N GLY A 80 -7.28 1.16 -6.51
CA GLY A 80 -8.13 1.93 -5.61
C GLY A 80 -7.95 1.53 -4.15
N ILE A 81 -8.81 2.08 -3.30
CA ILE A 81 -8.81 1.78 -1.87
C ILE A 81 -9.65 0.54 -1.61
N TYR A 82 -9.09 -0.42 -0.91
CA TYR A 82 -9.75 -1.66 -0.50
C TYR A 82 -9.55 -1.89 0.99
N THR A 83 -10.55 -2.51 1.62
CA THR A 83 -10.44 -2.98 3.00
C THR A 83 -9.79 -4.36 3.01
N VAL A 84 -8.77 -4.55 3.85
CA VAL A 84 -8.08 -5.83 4.04
C VAL A 84 -8.14 -6.27 5.50
N LYS A 85 -8.11 -7.59 5.71
CA LYS A 85 -8.02 -8.20 7.04
C LYS A 85 -6.90 -9.25 7.06
N PRO A 86 -5.64 -8.84 7.30
CA PRO A 86 -4.49 -9.74 7.19
C PRO A 86 -4.43 -10.83 8.27
N ASP A 87 -5.04 -10.56 9.43
CA ASP A 87 -5.07 -11.42 10.60
C ASP A 87 -6.40 -11.28 11.35
N ASP A 88 -6.54 -11.88 12.53
CA ASP A 88 -7.78 -11.85 13.30
C ASP A 88 -8.14 -10.47 13.89
N GLY A 89 -7.25 -9.48 13.78
CA GLY A 89 -7.49 -8.11 14.26
C GLY A 89 -8.42 -7.30 13.37
N GLU A 90 -8.63 -6.03 13.74
CA GLU A 90 -9.54 -5.14 13.01
C GLU A 90 -9.09 -4.91 11.55
N PRO A 91 -10.03 -4.92 10.58
CA PRO A 91 -9.73 -4.63 9.20
C PRO A 91 -9.32 -3.17 9.01
N PHE A 92 -8.59 -2.88 7.94
CA PHE A 92 -8.17 -1.51 7.61
C PHE A 92 -8.07 -1.29 6.10
N GLN A 93 -8.10 -0.03 5.71
CA GLN A 93 -8.01 0.37 4.30
C GLN A 93 -6.55 0.45 3.83
N VAL A 94 -6.34 0.03 2.58
CA VAL A 94 -5.06 0.11 1.86
C VAL A 94 -5.31 0.54 0.41
N TYR A 95 -4.30 1.09 -0.24
CA TYR A 95 -4.34 1.33 -1.68
C TYR A 95 -3.78 0.12 -2.43
N CYS A 96 -4.59 -0.48 -3.31
CA CYS A 96 -4.21 -1.60 -4.15
C CYS A 96 -3.92 -1.18 -5.60
N GLU A 97 -2.87 -1.75 -6.19
CA GLU A 97 -2.58 -1.63 -7.63
C GLU A 97 -2.08 -2.96 -8.19
N SER A 98 -2.83 -3.57 -9.11
CA SER A 98 -2.45 -4.84 -9.77
C SER A 98 -1.99 -5.95 -8.79
N GLY A 99 -2.69 -6.07 -7.66
CA GLY A 99 -2.38 -7.05 -6.61
C GLY A 99 -1.29 -6.65 -5.62
N TRP A 100 -0.74 -5.43 -5.72
CA TRP A 100 0.23 -4.88 -4.77
C TRP A 100 -0.45 -3.97 -3.75
N THR A 101 -0.01 -4.08 -2.50
CA THR A 101 -0.40 -3.16 -1.42
C THR A 101 0.62 -2.03 -1.33
N VAL A 102 0.22 -0.81 -1.66
CA VAL A 102 1.09 0.38 -1.50
C VAL A 102 1.07 0.81 -0.04
N PHE A 103 2.24 1.00 0.56
CA PHE A 103 2.34 1.44 1.97
C PHE A 103 3.04 2.78 2.16
N GLN A 104 3.70 3.30 1.13
CA GLN A 104 4.34 4.61 1.13
C GLN A 104 4.21 5.22 -0.27
N ARG A 105 3.79 6.48 -0.37
CA ARG A 105 3.80 7.26 -1.62
C ARG A 105 4.21 8.72 -1.39
N ARG A 106 5.19 9.20 -2.17
CA ARG A 106 5.57 10.60 -2.39
C ARG A 106 5.41 10.96 -3.86
N GLN A 107 4.81 12.10 -4.17
CA GLN A 107 4.55 12.54 -5.54
C GLN A 107 4.46 14.07 -5.72
N ASP A 108 4.18 14.84 -4.66
CA ASP A 108 3.88 16.28 -4.77
C ASP A 108 4.23 17.12 -3.53
N GLY A 109 4.62 16.49 -2.41
CA GLY A 109 4.92 17.19 -1.16
C GLY A 109 3.70 17.72 -0.41
N SER A 110 2.49 17.22 -0.74
CA SER A 110 1.25 17.62 -0.06
C SER A 110 1.18 17.17 1.40
N VAL A 111 1.99 16.20 1.80
CA VAL A 111 2.02 15.67 3.16
C VAL A 111 3.41 15.84 3.78
N ASP A 112 3.45 16.36 5.01
CA ASP A 112 4.66 16.41 5.81
C ASP A 112 5.00 15.01 6.35
N PHE A 113 6.20 14.52 6.01
CA PHE A 113 6.76 13.25 6.47
C PHE A 113 7.72 13.42 7.65
N TYR A 114 8.09 14.65 8.05
CA TYR A 114 8.95 14.87 9.22
C TYR A 114 8.16 14.77 10.54
N ARG A 115 7.68 13.57 10.82
CA ARG A 115 6.76 13.24 11.92
C ARG A 115 7.40 12.41 13.02
N GLY A 116 6.72 12.35 14.16
CA GLY A 116 7.17 11.57 15.31
C GLY A 116 6.70 10.11 15.27
N TRP A 117 7.16 9.32 16.25
CA TRP A 117 6.89 7.89 16.38
C TRP A 117 5.42 7.53 16.24
N THR A 118 4.56 8.20 17.01
CA THR A 118 3.13 7.88 17.07
C THR A 118 2.44 8.03 15.71
N ASP A 119 2.83 9.03 14.92
CA ASP A 119 2.29 9.22 13.57
C ASP A 119 2.75 8.10 12.63
N TYR A 120 4.05 7.76 12.65
CA TYR A 120 4.61 6.70 11.82
C TYR A 120 4.05 5.32 12.17
N GLU A 121 3.70 5.09 13.43
CA GLU A 121 3.10 3.85 13.87
C GLU A 121 1.66 3.70 13.42
N ASN A 122 0.87 4.77 13.52
CA ASN A 122 -0.55 4.81 13.16
C ASN A 122 -0.80 4.95 11.65
N GLY A 123 0.12 5.63 10.96
CA GLY A 123 -0.04 6.06 9.57
C GLY A 123 -0.61 7.48 9.47
N PHE A 124 -0.34 8.12 8.34
CA PHE A 124 -0.75 9.49 8.05
C PHE A 124 -0.85 9.74 6.54
N GLY A 125 -1.49 10.85 6.15
CA GLY A 125 -1.72 11.23 4.76
C GLY A 125 -3.05 10.71 4.21
N ASP A 126 -3.17 10.67 2.89
CA ASP A 126 -4.37 10.22 2.17
C ASP A 126 -4.00 9.09 1.20
N LEU A 127 -4.69 7.96 1.28
CA LEU A 127 -4.46 6.80 0.41
C LEU A 127 -4.62 7.14 -1.10
N ASN A 128 -5.36 8.20 -1.44
CA ASN A 128 -5.49 8.70 -2.81
C ASN A 128 -4.35 9.65 -3.24
N SER A 129 -3.51 10.10 -2.31
CA SER A 129 -2.41 11.04 -2.54
C SER A 129 -1.11 10.51 -1.89
N GLU A 130 -0.33 11.37 -1.23
CA GLU A 130 0.82 11.00 -0.41
C GLU A 130 0.38 10.44 0.94
N PHE A 131 1.01 9.34 1.36
CA PHE A 131 0.73 8.73 2.64
C PHE A 131 1.85 7.80 3.12
N TRP A 132 1.81 7.53 4.42
CA TRP A 132 2.47 6.42 5.08
C TRP A 132 1.41 5.55 5.76
N LEU A 133 1.39 4.25 5.45
CA LEU A 133 0.30 3.37 5.90
C LEU A 133 0.24 3.18 7.42
N GLY A 134 1.39 3.22 8.08
CA GLY A 134 1.55 2.96 9.51
C GLY A 134 2.32 1.67 9.77
N LEU A 135 3.36 1.73 10.62
CA LEU A 135 4.23 0.59 10.94
C LEU A 135 3.42 -0.59 11.51
N SER A 136 2.43 -0.32 12.37
CA SER A 136 1.55 -1.35 12.92
C SER A 136 0.82 -2.16 11.84
N LYS A 137 0.33 -1.50 10.79
CA LYS A 137 -0.36 -2.12 9.66
C LYS A 137 0.61 -2.84 8.72
N ILE A 138 1.79 -2.25 8.47
CA ILE A 138 2.83 -2.87 7.64
C ILE A 138 3.34 -4.16 8.30
N HIS A 139 3.54 -4.15 9.63
CA HIS A 139 3.88 -5.36 10.38
C HIS A 139 2.81 -6.44 10.21
N ARG A 140 1.53 -6.10 10.46
CA ARG A 140 0.42 -7.06 10.28
C ARG A 140 0.34 -7.64 8.88
N LEU A 141 0.64 -6.85 7.86
CA LEU A 141 0.68 -7.31 6.46
C LEU A 141 1.87 -8.24 6.17
N THR A 142 3.00 -8.09 6.88
CA THR A 142 4.26 -8.75 6.50
C THR A 142 4.78 -9.78 7.50
N LYS A 143 4.13 -9.94 8.66
CA LYS A 143 4.55 -10.84 9.75
C LYS A 143 4.55 -12.33 9.38
N GLU A 144 3.75 -12.73 8.40
CA GLU A 144 3.58 -14.13 8.01
C GLU A 144 3.84 -14.34 6.52
N GLY A 145 4.67 -15.34 6.18
CA GLY A 145 5.04 -15.64 4.80
C GLY A 145 6.04 -14.65 4.20
N THR A 146 6.46 -14.92 2.96
CA THR A 146 7.44 -14.10 2.26
C THR A 146 6.74 -12.98 1.50
N HIS A 147 7.22 -11.75 1.65
CA HIS A 147 6.69 -10.60 0.90
C HIS A 147 7.79 -10.00 0.05
N ARG A 148 7.49 -9.75 -1.23
CA ARG A 148 8.36 -8.92 -2.07
C ARG A 148 8.09 -7.46 -1.79
N LEU A 149 9.16 -6.68 -1.74
CA LEU A 149 9.11 -5.22 -1.73
C LEU A 149 9.54 -4.71 -3.09
N ASP A 150 8.75 -3.79 -3.62
CA ASP A 150 8.96 -3.12 -4.88
C ASP A 150 8.96 -1.62 -4.62
N ILE A 151 10.04 -0.96 -5.03
CA ILE A 151 10.28 0.47 -4.86
C ILE A 151 10.38 1.14 -6.22
N TYR A 152 9.55 2.16 -6.43
CA TYR A 152 9.66 3.11 -7.53
C TYR A 152 10.36 4.36 -7.02
N LEU A 153 11.37 4.83 -7.77
CA LEU A 153 12.11 6.06 -7.50
C LEU A 153 11.98 6.98 -8.71
N THR A 154 11.17 8.02 -8.59
CA THR A 154 10.88 8.94 -9.69
C THR A 154 11.80 10.15 -9.63
N TYR A 155 12.59 10.38 -10.67
CA TYR A 155 13.43 11.59 -10.79
C TYR A 155 12.67 12.76 -11.42
N ASN A 156 11.88 12.47 -12.45
CA ASN A 156 10.94 13.41 -13.07
C ASN A 156 9.84 12.62 -13.80
N SER A 157 8.90 13.30 -14.46
CA SER A 157 7.77 12.69 -15.17
C SER A 157 8.14 11.64 -16.23
N TRP A 158 9.41 11.56 -16.63
CA TRP A 158 9.90 10.67 -17.68
C TRP A 158 10.82 9.56 -17.15
N TYR A 159 11.38 9.72 -15.96
CA TYR A 159 12.42 8.83 -15.44
C TYR A 159 12.00 8.25 -14.10
N THR A 160 11.77 6.94 -14.09
CA THR A 160 11.49 6.17 -12.88
C THR A 160 12.36 4.91 -12.86
N ASP A 161 13.01 4.74 -11.72
CA ASP A 161 13.83 3.59 -11.40
C ASP A 161 13.02 2.59 -10.58
N HIS A 162 13.34 1.31 -10.73
CA HIS A 162 12.67 0.21 -10.08
C HIS A 162 13.68 -0.62 -9.29
N VAL A 163 13.41 -0.90 -8.03
CA VAL A 163 14.27 -1.73 -7.16
C VAL A 163 13.41 -2.76 -6.43
N VAL A 164 13.80 -4.04 -6.46
CA VAL A 164 13.04 -5.13 -5.86
C VAL A 164 13.85 -5.89 -4.81
N TYR A 165 13.22 -6.11 -3.66
CA TYR A 165 13.70 -7.03 -2.64
C TYR A 165 12.82 -8.28 -2.68
N SER A 166 13.45 -9.46 -2.74
CA SER A 166 12.76 -10.75 -2.79
C SER A 166 12.07 -11.09 -1.48
N SER A 167 12.56 -10.52 -0.37
CA SER A 167 11.96 -10.63 0.95
C SER A 167 11.98 -9.29 1.67
N PHE A 168 10.87 -8.94 2.30
CA PHE A 168 10.67 -7.79 3.15
C PHE A 168 9.70 -8.14 4.26
N ASN A 169 10.07 -7.82 5.50
CA ASN A 169 9.13 -7.74 6.61
C ASN A 169 9.67 -6.76 7.65
N ILE A 170 8.77 -6.33 8.53
CA ILE A 170 9.16 -5.60 9.73
C ILE A 170 8.64 -6.33 10.95
N SER A 171 9.40 -6.28 12.03
CA SER A 171 8.99 -6.84 13.31
C SER A 171 7.93 -5.97 14.00
N ASP A 172 7.50 -6.36 15.19
CA ASP A 172 6.48 -5.66 15.96
C ASP A 172 7.04 -4.43 16.70
N ARG A 173 6.19 -3.81 17.53
CA ARG A 173 6.56 -2.66 18.35
C ARG A 173 7.64 -2.99 19.39
N ASP A 174 7.61 -4.18 19.97
CA ASP A 174 8.51 -4.58 21.07
C ASP A 174 9.97 -4.71 20.60
N THR A 175 10.16 -4.78 19.29
CA THR A 175 11.45 -4.80 18.61
C THR A 175 11.62 -3.60 17.67
N GLU A 176 10.89 -2.52 17.97
CA GLU A 176 10.96 -1.21 17.31
C GLU A 176 10.86 -1.28 15.77
N TYR A 177 9.99 -2.16 15.28
CA TYR A 177 9.72 -2.34 13.85
C TYR A 177 10.98 -2.60 13.03
N THR A 178 11.89 -3.44 13.55
CA THR A 178 13.13 -3.86 12.88
C THR A 178 12.85 -4.39 11.48
N ILE A 179 13.54 -3.85 10.47
CA ILE A 179 13.38 -4.25 9.07
C ILE A 179 14.23 -5.48 8.74
N ASN A 180 13.66 -6.40 7.96
CA ASN A 180 14.38 -7.50 7.34
C ASN A 180 14.25 -7.39 5.82
N LEU A 181 15.37 -7.46 5.12
CA LEU A 181 15.46 -7.34 3.66
C LEU A 181 16.29 -8.47 3.06
N GLN A 182 15.89 -8.90 1.87
CA GLN A 182 16.74 -9.69 1.00
C GLN A 182 16.72 -9.09 -0.41
N TYR A 183 17.86 -8.55 -0.84
CA TYR A 183 17.98 -7.93 -2.16
C TYR A 183 17.88 -8.97 -3.28
N SER A 184 17.10 -8.68 -4.31
CA SER A 184 17.05 -9.48 -5.52
C SER A 184 18.12 -8.98 -6.49
N TYR A 185 19.25 -9.67 -6.57
CA TYR A 185 20.37 -9.27 -7.44
C TYR A 185 19.92 -9.02 -8.88
N GLY A 186 20.31 -7.89 -9.46
CA GLY A 186 19.96 -7.50 -10.83
C GLY A 186 18.50 -7.08 -11.03
N SER A 187 17.72 -6.91 -9.96
CA SER A 187 16.33 -6.44 -10.04
C SER A 187 16.20 -4.93 -10.20
N ALA A 188 17.29 -4.20 -9.97
CA ALA A 188 17.37 -2.78 -10.14
C ALA A 188 17.50 -2.43 -11.64
N TYR A 189 16.48 -1.79 -12.21
CA TYR A 189 16.54 -1.32 -13.60
C TYR A 189 15.86 0.04 -13.76
N ASN A 190 16.38 0.85 -14.69
CA ASN A 190 15.76 2.10 -15.05
C ASN A 190 14.70 1.91 -16.14
N SER A 191 13.57 2.61 -16.04
CA SER A 191 12.61 2.69 -17.14
C SER A 191 13.03 3.77 -18.14
N HIS A 192 14.25 3.74 -18.66
CA HIS A 192 14.62 4.72 -19.68
C HIS A 192 13.97 4.30 -21.01
N ARG A 193 12.89 5.00 -21.40
CA ARG A 193 12.13 4.75 -22.64
C ARG A 193 12.98 4.85 -23.93
N TYR A 194 14.23 5.32 -23.83
CA TYR A 194 15.13 5.62 -24.96
C TYR A 194 16.61 5.24 -24.75
N SER A 195 16.98 4.34 -23.83
CA SER A 195 18.42 4.03 -23.58
C SER A 195 18.73 2.67 -24.16
N GLU A 196 19.72 2.63 -25.05
CA GLU A 196 20.26 1.39 -25.60
C GLU A 196 21.06 0.58 -24.55
N ASN A 197 21.30 1.16 -23.36
CA ASN A 197 21.97 0.51 -22.24
C ASN A 197 21.23 0.84 -20.92
N PRO A 198 20.42 -0.09 -20.36
CA PRO A 198 19.80 0.13 -19.06
C PRO A 198 20.89 0.28 -17.99
N ARG A 199 20.82 1.37 -17.20
CA ARG A 199 21.74 1.54 -16.06
C ARG A 199 21.23 0.70 -14.90
N THR A 200 22.15 -0.01 -14.26
CA THR A 200 21.89 -0.68 -12.98
C THR A 200 21.86 0.39 -11.89
N ILE A 201 20.75 0.47 -11.16
CA ILE A 201 20.66 1.28 -9.93
C ILE A 201 21.28 0.47 -8.80
N ASP A 202 21.96 1.13 -7.87
CA ASP A 202 22.57 0.42 -6.75
C ASP A 202 21.57 0.07 -5.65
N ASP A 203 21.98 -0.89 -4.82
CA ASP A 203 21.23 -1.27 -3.63
C ASP A 203 21.61 -0.37 -2.44
N SER A 204 20.88 0.72 -2.26
CA SER A 204 21.08 1.67 -1.16
C SER A 204 20.38 1.28 0.15
N MET A 205 19.81 0.07 0.26
CA MET A 205 19.25 -0.43 1.53
C MET A 205 20.00 -1.64 2.09
N THR A 206 20.68 -2.46 1.27
CA THR A 206 21.50 -3.58 1.78
C THR A 206 22.97 -3.56 1.32
N GLY A 207 23.42 -2.41 0.80
CA GLY A 207 24.81 -2.12 0.47
C GLY A 207 25.72 -1.84 1.68
N ARG A 208 26.58 -0.83 1.57
CA ARG A 208 27.64 -0.53 2.55
C ARG A 208 27.05 -0.15 3.92
N ASP A 209 26.14 0.81 3.94
CA ASP A 209 25.48 1.27 5.15
C ASP A 209 24.10 0.59 5.26
N SER A 210 24.14 -0.76 5.30
CA SER A 210 22.97 -1.63 5.25
C SER A 210 21.96 -1.31 6.35
N LEU A 211 20.69 -1.24 5.94
CA LEU A 211 19.52 -1.05 6.79
C LEU A 211 18.95 -2.40 7.26
N ASN A 212 19.40 -3.52 6.70
CA ASN A 212 18.89 -4.83 7.08
C ASN A 212 19.19 -5.12 8.57
N GLY A 213 18.14 -5.44 9.33
CA GLY A 213 18.21 -5.65 10.77
C GLY A 213 18.21 -4.36 11.60
N MET A 214 18.03 -3.19 10.99
CA MET A 214 17.97 -1.92 11.72
C MET A 214 16.57 -1.65 12.25
N LYS A 215 16.51 -0.98 13.41
CA LYS A 215 15.29 -0.50 14.03
C LYS A 215 14.80 0.77 13.34
N PHE A 216 13.50 1.07 13.46
CA PHE A 216 12.97 2.32 12.92
C PHE A 216 13.31 3.49 13.86
N SER A 217 13.73 4.62 13.30
CA SER A 217 14.05 5.84 14.04
C SER A 217 13.24 7.02 13.54
N THR A 218 12.80 7.86 14.47
CA THR A 218 12.03 9.10 14.21
C THR A 218 12.66 10.23 15.01
N LYS A 219 12.27 11.48 14.72
CA LYS A 219 12.85 12.66 15.41
C LYS A 219 12.72 12.63 16.93
N ASP A 220 11.72 11.93 17.46
CA ASP A 220 11.43 11.82 18.90
C ASP A 220 11.64 10.40 19.46
N ASN A 221 12.16 9.47 18.66
CA ASN A 221 12.52 8.12 19.10
C ASN A 221 13.75 7.62 18.31
N ASP A 222 14.92 7.73 18.94
CA ASP A 222 16.22 7.40 18.36
C ASP A 222 16.60 5.94 18.65
N ASN A 223 16.63 5.11 17.60
CA ASN A 223 17.01 3.71 17.66
C ASN A 223 18.15 3.36 16.70
N ASP A 224 18.88 4.36 16.21
CA ASP A 224 20.00 4.16 15.30
C ASP A 224 21.33 3.99 16.05
N TYR A 225 22.40 3.68 15.34
CA TYR A 225 23.74 3.47 15.92
C TYR A 225 24.62 4.72 15.88
N HIS A 226 24.11 5.83 15.33
CA HIS A 226 24.85 7.07 15.25
C HIS A 226 24.93 7.76 16.63
N ARG A 227 25.87 8.70 16.81
CA ARG A 227 26.03 9.40 18.10
C ARG A 227 24.95 10.45 18.38
N GLY A 228 24.13 10.76 17.38
CA GLY A 228 22.96 11.62 17.47
C GLY A 228 21.94 11.13 16.46
N ASN A 229 20.74 11.70 16.45
CA ASN A 229 19.61 11.11 15.76
C ASN A 229 19.67 11.34 14.24
N CYS A 230 19.82 10.26 13.46
CA CYS A 230 19.82 10.33 11.99
C CYS A 230 18.49 10.84 11.43
N ALA A 231 17.38 10.57 12.10
CA ALA A 231 16.07 11.06 11.67
C ALA A 231 15.93 12.59 11.79
N GLU A 232 16.63 13.21 12.74
CA GLU A 232 16.74 14.68 12.82
C GLU A 232 17.68 15.23 11.76
N VAL A 233 18.83 14.58 11.53
CA VAL A 233 19.82 14.99 10.52
C VAL A 233 19.20 14.98 9.12
N HIS A 234 18.55 13.88 8.75
CA HIS A 234 17.97 13.66 7.42
C HIS A 234 16.50 14.09 7.29
N HIS A 235 15.92 14.70 8.33
CA HIS A 235 14.55 15.25 8.35
C HIS A 235 13.48 14.28 7.82
N GLY A 236 13.54 13.03 8.24
CA GLY A 236 12.56 11.99 7.91
C GLY A 236 12.81 10.75 8.75
N ALA A 237 11.76 9.96 9.00
CA ALA A 237 11.94 8.71 9.74
C ALA A 237 12.31 7.56 8.81
N TRP A 238 13.21 6.69 9.27
CA TRP A 238 13.71 5.58 8.47
C TRP A 238 14.35 4.49 9.35
N TRP A 239 14.69 3.35 8.74
CA TRP A 239 15.48 2.29 9.37
C TRP A 239 16.97 2.63 9.33
N TYR A 240 17.37 3.70 10.00
CA TYR A 240 18.75 4.20 9.97
C TYR A 240 19.72 3.23 10.67
N ASN A 241 20.95 3.16 10.13
CA ASN A 241 22.09 2.52 10.76
C ASN A 241 22.98 3.58 11.44
N SER A 242 23.99 4.12 10.74
CA SER A 242 24.82 5.21 11.26
C SER A 242 25.41 6.11 10.15
N CYS A 243 24.64 6.80 9.30
CA CYS A 243 23.18 6.83 9.13
C CYS A 243 22.74 5.87 8.02
N SER A 244 22.42 6.34 6.82
CA SER A 244 22.00 5.48 5.70
C SER A 244 22.45 6.00 4.34
N ASP A 245 22.48 5.10 3.36
CA ASP A 245 22.68 5.43 1.94
C ASP A 245 21.34 5.76 1.23
N SER A 246 20.21 5.77 1.93
CA SER A 246 18.90 6.16 1.39
C SER A 246 17.98 6.75 2.46
N ASN A 247 17.11 7.66 2.03
CA ASN A 247 15.95 8.13 2.80
C ASN A 247 14.79 8.43 1.85
N LEU A 248 13.76 7.60 1.84
CA LEU A 248 12.59 7.80 0.97
C LEU A 248 11.50 8.68 1.61
N ASN A 249 11.68 9.01 2.88
CA ASN A 249 10.75 9.77 3.72
C ASN A 249 11.23 11.20 4.00
N GLY A 250 12.33 11.66 3.39
CA GLY A 250 12.86 12.99 3.58
C GLY A 250 11.96 14.11 3.05
N LEU A 251 12.43 15.35 3.21
CA LEU A 251 11.75 16.55 2.78
C LEU A 251 11.57 16.58 1.26
N TYR A 252 10.34 16.86 0.83
CA TYR A 252 10.03 16.92 -0.59
C TYR A 252 10.74 18.12 -1.24
N SER A 253 11.30 17.92 -2.43
CA SER A 253 12.08 18.92 -3.20
C SER A 253 13.34 19.47 -2.54
N ALA A 254 13.78 18.96 -1.38
CA ALA A 254 15.08 19.29 -0.82
C ALA A 254 16.20 18.64 -1.65
N THR A 255 17.25 19.41 -1.93
CA THR A 255 18.36 19.00 -2.81
C THR A 255 19.64 18.67 -2.05
N ASN A 256 19.51 18.26 -0.79
CA ASN A 256 20.60 17.86 0.08
C ASN A 256 20.18 16.59 0.82
N GLU A 257 21.00 16.13 1.77
CA GLU A 257 20.76 14.91 2.56
C GLU A 257 19.48 14.94 3.43
N THR A 258 18.76 16.07 3.52
CA THR A 258 17.44 16.15 4.17
C THR A 258 16.30 15.75 3.23
N GLY A 259 16.57 15.62 1.93
CA GLY A 259 15.61 15.31 0.90
C GLY A 259 15.32 13.83 0.73
N ILE A 260 14.57 13.51 -0.31
CA ILE A 260 14.32 12.14 -0.74
C ILE A 260 15.52 11.68 -1.58
N PHE A 261 16.33 10.75 -1.08
CA PHE A 261 17.54 10.30 -1.77
C PHE A 261 17.71 8.79 -1.80
N TRP A 262 18.40 8.35 -2.85
CA TRP A 262 18.86 6.98 -3.06
C TRP A 262 20.27 7.08 -3.64
N LYS A 263 21.29 6.66 -2.90
CA LYS A 263 22.68 6.85 -3.29
C LYS A 263 23.11 5.82 -4.33
N ASP A 264 23.49 6.31 -5.51
CA ASP A 264 24.07 5.52 -6.58
C ASP A 264 25.62 5.60 -6.53
N CYS A 265 26.33 4.58 -7.04
CA CYS A 265 27.80 4.52 -7.08
C CYS A 265 28.41 5.47 -8.12
N GLU A 266 27.62 6.05 -9.04
CA GLU A 266 28.11 7.04 -10.00
C GLU A 266 28.15 8.45 -9.37
N PRO A 267 29.30 9.14 -9.40
CA PRO A 267 29.62 10.25 -8.49
C PRO A 267 28.97 11.61 -8.82
N GLU A 268 28.07 11.72 -9.80
CA GLU A 268 27.61 13.04 -10.27
C GLU A 268 26.27 13.54 -9.71
N THR A 269 25.51 12.72 -8.98
CA THR A 269 24.34 13.22 -8.25
C THR A 269 24.11 12.38 -7.01
N GLU A 270 24.05 13.01 -5.83
CA GLU A 270 23.08 12.53 -4.84
C GLU A 270 21.75 12.47 -5.59
N SER A 271 21.25 11.27 -5.90
CA SER A 271 20.08 11.09 -6.79
C SER A 271 18.82 11.46 -6.02
N ILE A 272 18.62 12.76 -5.86
CA ILE A 272 17.44 13.38 -5.28
C ILE A 272 16.24 12.96 -6.14
N ARG A 273 15.21 12.44 -5.48
CA ARG A 273 14.02 11.92 -6.15
C ARG A 273 12.86 12.89 -5.98
N SER A 274 12.17 13.16 -7.08
CA SER A 274 10.92 13.92 -7.11
C SER A 274 9.71 13.13 -6.61
N GLY A 275 9.85 11.82 -6.39
CA GLY A 275 8.76 10.99 -5.88
C GLY A 275 9.24 9.57 -5.60
N THR A 276 8.54 8.87 -4.71
CA THR A 276 8.84 7.48 -4.37
C THR A 276 7.53 6.74 -4.11
N ARG A 277 7.55 5.44 -4.35
CA ARG A 277 6.42 4.58 -3.99
C ARG A 277 6.93 3.22 -3.58
N MET A 278 6.56 2.78 -2.39
CA MET A 278 6.90 1.45 -1.89
C MET A 278 5.64 0.61 -1.78
N ARG A 279 5.72 -0.61 -2.31
CA ARG A 279 4.59 -1.54 -2.31
C ARG A 279 5.06 -2.96 -2.03
N ILE A 280 4.21 -3.71 -1.34
CA ILE A 280 4.47 -5.10 -0.96
C ILE A 280 3.48 -6.04 -1.62
N ARG A 281 3.93 -7.27 -1.86
CA ARG A 281 3.05 -8.37 -2.28
C ARG A 281 3.58 -9.69 -1.78
N ARG A 282 2.68 -10.48 -1.18
CA ARG A 282 2.98 -11.82 -0.70
C ARG A 282 3.39 -12.76 -1.84
N ASP A 283 4.49 -13.45 -1.68
CA ASP A 283 4.92 -14.52 -2.56
C ASP A 283 4.29 -15.84 -2.09
N SER A 284 3.64 -16.56 -3.01
CA SER A 284 2.69 -17.68 -2.77
C SER A 284 1.46 -17.36 -1.90
#